data_AF-A0A355UGM5-F1
#
_entry.id   AF-A0A355UGM5-F1
#
_cell.length_a   1.000
_cell.length_b   1.000
_cell.length_c   1.000
_cell.angle_alpha   90.00
_cell.angle_beta   90.00
_cell.angle_gamma   90.00
#
_symmetry.space_group_name_H-M   'P 1'
#
loop_
_entity.id
_entity.type
_entity.pdbx_description
1 polymer ?
#
loop_
_entity_poly.entity_id
_entity_poly.type
_entity_poly.pdbx_seq_one_letter_code
_entity_poly.pdbx_strand_id
1 'polypeptide(L)' 'YNKIKEAEDRGATKEELLEIIGVGKSKKGIFEGNLEEGELEIGQVSSIINDFLSVKDIFSKLKKEYSIALSNTDKLIKTL' A
#
# COMPACT_ATOMS: atom_id res chain seq x y z
N TYR A 1 11.07 9.06 -7.57
CA TYR A 1 11.50 8.92 -6.15
C TYR A 1 12.75 9.74 -5.82
N ASN A 2 13.91 9.52 -6.47
CA ASN A 2 15.17 10.18 -6.06
C ASN A 2 15.09 11.71 -5.94
N LYS A 3 14.43 12.39 -6.89
CA LYS A 3 14.28 13.85 -6.88
C LYS A 3 13.56 14.42 -5.65
N ILE A 4 12.50 13.77 -5.18
CA ILE A 4 11.76 14.25 -4.00
C ILE A 4 12.57 13.98 -2.73
N LYS A 5 13.19 12.81 -2.62
CA LYS A 5 14.03 12.45 -1.48
C LYS A 5 15.24 13.39 -1.35
N GLU A 6 15.93 13.70 -2.44
CA GLU A 6 17.04 14.65 -2.45
C GLU A 6 16.61 16.06 -2.01
N ALA A 7 15.39 16.47 -2.37
CA ALA A 7 14.82 17.74 -1.93
C ALA A 7 14.46 17.74 -0.44
N GLU A 8 13.88 16.65 0.07
CA GLU A 8 13.59 16.46 1.50
C GLU A 8 14.88 16.46 2.33
N ASP A 9 15.91 15.71 1.90
CA ASP A 9 17.19 15.55 2.62
C ASP A 9 17.94 16.89 2.80
N ARG A 10 17.76 17.85 1.88
CA ARG A 10 18.33 19.21 1.99
C ARG A 10 17.42 20.24 2.67
N GLY A 11 16.23 19.84 3.11
CA GLY A 11 15.25 20.73 3.73
C GLY A 11 14.60 21.72 2.76
N ALA A 12 14.25 21.26 1.55
CA ALA A 12 13.52 22.05 0.56
C ALA A 12 12.22 22.65 1.13
N THR A 13 11.81 23.81 0.60
CA THR A 13 10.58 24.46 1.04
C THR A 13 9.35 23.68 0.57
N LYS A 14 8.21 23.95 1.21
CA LYS A 14 6.92 23.39 0.81
C LYS A 14 6.62 23.64 -0.67
N GLU A 15 6.88 24.86 -1.15
CA GLU A 15 6.60 25.29 -2.52
C GLU A 15 7.42 24.48 -3.53
N GLU A 16 8.70 24.26 -3.22
CA GLU A 16 9.60 23.46 -4.04
C GLU A 16 9.22 21.99 -4.06
N LEU A 17 8.86 21.41 -2.90
CA LEU A 17 8.36 20.03 -2.83
C LEU A 17 7.08 19.86 -3.64
N LEU A 18 6.15 20.81 -3.58
CA LEU A 18 4.92 20.79 -4.36
C LEU A 18 5.17 20.89 -5.87
N GLU A 19 6.16 21.68 -6.30
CA GLU A 19 6.58 21.75 -7.70
C GLU A 19 7.14 20.40 -8.18
N ILE A 20 7.94 19.72 -7.36
CA ILE A 20 8.51 18.39 -7.68
C ILE A 20 7.42 17.32 -7.71
N ILE A 21 6.49 17.33 -6.76
CA ILE A 21 5.35 16.40 -6.72
C ILE A 21 4.48 16.63 -7.97
N GLY A 22 4.22 17.89 -8.33
CA GLY A 22 3.39 18.24 -9.47
C GLY A 22 1.93 17.82 -9.28
N VAL A 23 1.15 17.85 -10.36
CA VAL A 23 -0.29 17.56 -10.33
C VAL A 23 -0.61 16.33 -11.19
N GLY A 24 -1.46 15.44 -10.67
CA GLY A 24 -2.02 14.32 -11.43
C GLY A 24 -1.11 13.10 -11.55
N LYS A 25 -0.01 13.03 -10.79
CA LYS A 25 0.89 11.85 -10.81
C LYS A 25 0.20 10.57 -10.35
N SER A 26 -0.66 10.62 -9.33
CA SER A 26 -1.44 9.45 -8.91
C SER A 26 -2.35 8.92 -10.02
N LYS A 27 -2.99 9.81 -10.80
CA LYS A 27 -3.79 9.39 -11.96
C LYS A 27 -2.90 8.74 -13.04
N LYS A 28 -1.76 9.36 -13.37
CA LYS A 28 -0.81 8.81 -14.34
C LYS A 28 -0.31 7.41 -13.95
N GLY A 29 0.00 7.20 -12.67
CA GLY A 29 0.46 5.91 -12.18
C GLY A 29 -0.67 4.88 -12.07
N ILE A 30 -1.70 5.20 -11.28
CA ILE A 30 -2.76 4.25 -10.90
C ILE A 30 -3.74 3.97 -12.05
N PHE A 31 -4.15 5.01 -12.78
CA PHE A 31 -5.18 4.88 -13.81
C PHE A 31 -4.59 4.68 -15.21
N GLU A 32 -3.54 5.42 -15.54
CA GLU A 32 -2.94 5.40 -16.89
C GLU A 32 -1.80 4.36 -17.00
N GLY A 33 -1.37 3.75 -15.89
CA GLY A 33 -0.38 2.67 -15.87
C GLY A 33 1.05 3.13 -16.16
N ASN A 34 1.36 4.43 -16.02
CA ASN A 34 2.69 4.97 -16.27
C ASN A 34 3.58 4.76 -15.03
N LEU A 35 4.47 3.75 -15.11
CA LEU A 35 5.38 3.39 -14.02
C LEU A 35 6.62 4.28 -13.91
N GLU A 36 6.91 5.08 -14.94
CA GLU A 36 8.12 5.92 -14.99
C GLU A 36 7.87 7.31 -14.39
N GLU A 37 6.78 7.95 -14.81
CA GLU A 37 6.42 9.34 -14.46
C GLU A 37 5.18 9.42 -13.55
N GLY A 38 4.49 8.30 -13.34
CA GLY A 38 3.35 8.20 -12.46
C GLY A 38 3.74 7.89 -11.01
N GLU A 39 2.82 8.19 -10.11
CA GLU A 39 2.92 7.84 -8.69
C GLU A 39 2.03 6.63 -8.40
N LEU A 40 2.62 5.62 -7.74
CA LEU A 40 1.92 4.43 -7.29
C LEU A 40 1.77 4.48 -5.77
N GLU A 41 0.54 4.68 -5.31
CA GLU A 41 0.20 4.64 -3.91
C GLU A 41 -0.19 3.20 -3.52
N ILE A 42 0.73 2.50 -2.85
CA ILE A 42 0.49 1.14 -2.33
C ILE A 42 1.03 1.02 -0.90
N GLY A 43 0.31 0.27 -0.06
CA GLY A 43 0.78 -0.08 1.28
C GLY A 43 1.83 -1.19 1.25
N GLN A 44 2.60 -1.32 2.34
CA GLN A 44 3.60 -2.40 2.50
C GLN A 44 3.00 -3.81 2.39
N VAL A 45 1.73 -3.96 2.77
CA VAL A 45 0.97 -5.21 2.66
C VAL A 45 0.79 -5.68 1.22
N SER A 46 1.05 -4.83 0.22
CA SER A 46 1.00 -5.22 -1.20
C SER A 46 1.91 -6.43 -1.52
N SER A 47 3.02 -6.58 -0.79
CA SER A 47 3.97 -7.69 -0.95
C SER A 47 3.39 -9.09 -0.72
N ILE A 48 2.28 -9.22 0.01
CA ILE A 48 1.62 -10.52 0.27
C ILE A 48 0.47 -10.82 -0.70
N ILE A 49 0.12 -9.88 -1.58
CA ILE A 49 -0.96 -10.04 -2.55
C ILE A 49 -0.42 -10.78 -3.76
N ASN A 50 -0.84 -12.03 -3.92
CA ASN A 50 -0.41 -12.91 -5.01
C ASN A 50 -1.56 -13.31 -5.96
N ASP A 51 -2.80 -12.99 -5.61
CA ASP A 51 -4.01 -13.38 -6.33
C ASP A 51 -4.91 -12.17 -6.60
N PHE A 52 -5.56 -12.17 -7.77
CA PHE A 52 -6.62 -11.21 -8.09
C PHE A 52 -7.97 -11.77 -7.67
N LEU A 53 -8.49 -11.26 -6.55
CA LEU A 53 -9.76 -11.71 -5.99
C LEU A 53 -10.87 -10.68 -6.19
N SER A 54 -12.09 -11.16 -6.36
CA SER A 54 -13.27 -10.28 -6.28
C SER A 54 -13.40 -9.72 -4.86
N VAL A 55 -14.06 -8.57 -4.71
CA VAL A 55 -14.34 -7.99 -3.39
C VAL A 55 -15.05 -9.00 -2.48
N LYS A 56 -16.00 -9.78 -3.01
CA LYS A 56 -16.71 -10.82 -2.27
C LYS A 56 -15.76 -11.90 -1.72
N ASP A 57 -14.80 -12.34 -2.54
CA ASP A 57 -13.86 -13.39 -2.16
C ASP A 57 -12.84 -12.87 -1.14
N ILE A 58 -12.39 -11.62 -1.29
CA ILE A 58 -11.53 -10.94 -0.29
C ILE A 58 -12.23 -10.96 1.08
N PHE A 59 -13.46 -10.47 1.17
CA PHE A 59 -14.18 -10.44 2.45
C PHE A 59 -14.47 -11.83 3.01
N SER A 60 -14.76 -12.81 2.15
CA SER A 60 -14.98 -14.20 2.57
C SER A 60 -13.70 -14.82 3.14
N LYS A 61 -12.56 -14.59 2.49
CA LYS A 61 -11.22 -15.00 2.95
C LYS A 61 -10.86 -14.34 4.27
N LEU A 62 -11.00 -13.02 4.38
CA LEU A 62 -10.69 -12.26 5.61
C LEU A 62 -11.48 -12.77 6.82
N LYS A 63 -12.80 -12.96 6.69
CA LYS A 63 -13.62 -13.48 7.80
C LYS A 63 -13.18 -14.88 8.22
N LYS A 64 -12.94 -15.76 7.24
CA LYS A 64 -12.50 -17.13 7.49
C LYS A 64 -11.14 -17.16 8.20
N GLU A 65 -10.17 -16.42 7.69
CA GLU A 65 -8.81 -16.36 8.24
C GLU A 65 -8.81 -15.76 9.64
N TYR A 66 -9.60 -14.72 9.89
CA TYR A 66 -9.80 -14.15 11.23
C TYR A 66 -10.35 -15.20 12.21
N SER A 67 -11.42 -15.91 11.85
CA SER A 67 -11.99 -16.96 12.73
C SER A 67 -11.01 -18.09 13.02
N ILE A 68 -10.19 -18.48 12.03
CA ILE A 68 -9.13 -19.48 12.22
C ILE A 68 -8.06 -18.95 13.18
N ALA A 69 -7.59 -17.71 12.99
CA ALA A 69 -6.58 -17.09 13.84
C ALA A 69 -7.07 -16.97 15.30
N LEU A 70 -8.32 -16.56 15.51
CA LEU A 70 -8.94 -16.50 16.83
C LEU A 70 -8.98 -17.88 17.49
N SER A 71 -9.47 -18.91 16.79
CA SER A 71 -9.53 -20.27 17.32
C SER A 71 -8.16 -20.85 17.67
N ASN A 72 -7.14 -20.57 16.85
CA ASN A 72 -5.77 -21.03 17.09
C ASN A 72 -5.17 -20.33 18.31
N THR A 73 -5.44 -19.04 18.49
CA THR A 73 -5.00 -18.27 19.66
C THR A 73 -5.65 -18.79 20.93
N ASP A 74 -6.97 -19.05 20.92
CA ASP A 74 -7.70 -19.62 22.06
C ASP A 74 -7.17 -21.00 22.46
N LYS A 75 -6.82 -21.85 21.48
CA LYS A 75 -6.22 -23.16 21.73
C LYS A 75 -4.84 -23.01 22.39
N LEU A 76 -4.00 -22.13 21.85
CA LEU A 76 -2.65 -21.90 22.38
C LEU A 76 -2.70 -21.48 23.85
N ILE A 77 -3.59 -20.54 24.19
CA ILE A 77 -3.80 -20.06 25.57
C ILE A 77 -4.20 -21.20 26.51
N LYS A 78 -5.01 -22.16 26.06
CA LYS A 78 -5.46 -23.31 26.89
C LYS A 78 -4.39 -24.38 27.11
N THR A 79 -3.34 -24.40 26.29
CA THR A 79 -2.20 -25.33 26.41
C THR A 79 -1.05 -24.77 27.26
N LEU A 80 -1.10 -23.49 27.63
CA LEU A 80 -0.18 -22.84 28.58
C LEU A 80 -0.73 -22.95 30.00
#